data_AF-A0AAW2Y9C4-F1
#
_entry.id   AF-A0AAW2Y9C4-F1
#
_cell.length_a   1.000
_cell.length_b   1.000
_cell.length_c   1.000
_cell.angle_alpha   90.00
_cell.angle_beta   90.00
_cell.angle_gamma   90.00
#
_symmetry.space_group_name_H-M   'P 1'
#
loop_
_entity.id
_entity.type
_entity.pdbx_description
1 polymer ?
#
loop_
_entity_poly.entity_id
_entity_poly.type
_entity_poly.pdbx_seq_one_letter_code
_entity_poly.pdbx_strand_id
1 'polypeptide(L)'
;MYWLEFSWRIENHPQNKYFKKHPVQEKLSGLPCSEIASRAFTLGTAAVLPFYTFMVVAPQAELTKKLLSSSIPYMVLGVLYAYLLYLSWTPDTIRLMFASKYWLPELPGIAKMFASEMTLASAWIHLLVVDLFAARQVYYDGLQENIEIRHSVSLCLLFCPIGILSHFITKALTRSRT
;
A
#
# COMPACT_ATOMS: atom_id res chain seq x y z
N MET A 1 21.19 -48.22 18.61
CA MET A 1 20.14 -48.13 19.66
C MET A 1 19.88 -46.69 20.10
N TYR A 2 20.90 -45.87 20.39
CA TYR A 2 20.74 -44.46 20.78
C TYR A 2 20.16 -43.51 19.70
N TRP A 3 20.33 -43.82 18.42
CA TRP A 3 19.82 -42.99 17.32
C TRP A 3 18.29 -43.07 17.15
N LEU A 4 17.68 -44.22 17.46
CA LEU A 4 16.21 -44.41 17.38
C LEU A 4 15.51 -43.79 18.59
N GLU A 5 16.11 -43.89 19.78
CA GLU A 5 15.66 -43.18 21.00
C GLU A 5 15.70 -41.66 20.85
N PHE A 6 16.76 -41.12 20.23
CA PHE A 6 16.90 -39.68 19.98
C PHE A 6 15.85 -39.18 18.97
N SER A 7 15.64 -39.91 17.87
CA SER A 7 14.60 -39.58 16.89
C SER A 7 13.19 -39.66 17.48
N TRP A 8 12.91 -40.70 18.28
CA TRP A 8 11.60 -40.88 18.94
C TRP A 8 11.34 -39.81 20.01
N ARG A 9 12.38 -39.33 20.70
CA ARG A 9 12.27 -38.25 21.69
C ARG A 9 12.01 -36.90 21.03
N ILE A 10 12.64 -36.59 19.89
CA ILE A 10 12.37 -35.39 19.07
C ILE A 10 10.91 -35.35 18.59
N GLU A 11 10.36 -36.47 18.17
CA GLU A 11 8.98 -36.56 17.67
C GLU A 11 7.92 -36.46 18.79
N ASN A 12 8.24 -36.93 20.00
CA ASN A 12 7.32 -36.91 21.15
C ASN A 12 7.47 -35.68 22.06
N HIS A 13 8.29 -34.69 21.70
CA HIS A 13 8.33 -33.40 22.41
C HIS A 13 6.96 -32.70 22.32
N PRO A 14 6.44 -32.14 23.43
CA PRO A 14 5.09 -31.57 23.51
C PRO A 14 4.84 -30.38 22.56
N GLN A 15 5.90 -29.74 22.05
CA GLN A 15 5.81 -28.69 21.01
C GLN A 15 5.45 -29.25 19.61
N ASN A 16 5.83 -30.50 19.30
CA ASN A 16 5.66 -31.07 17.96
C ASN A 16 4.25 -31.63 17.70
N LYS A 17 3.48 -31.91 18.76
CA LYS A 17 2.07 -32.32 18.65
C LYS A 17 1.14 -31.22 18.16
N TYR A 18 1.55 -29.95 18.24
CA TYR A 18 0.79 -28.81 17.73
C TYR A 18 0.98 -28.55 16.24
N PHE A 19 1.96 -29.23 15.60
CA PHE A 19 2.23 -29.13 14.16
C PHE A 19 1.55 -30.25 13.35
N LYS A 20 0.59 -30.97 13.94
CA LYS A 20 -0.28 -31.88 13.20
C LYS A 20 -1.40 -31.07 12.54
N LYS A 21 -1.15 -30.66 11.29
CA LYS A 21 -2.12 -30.08 10.36
C LYS A 21 -3.48 -30.80 10.45
N HIS A 22 -4.47 -30.11 10.98
CA HIS A 22 -5.87 -30.35 10.69
C HIS A 22 -6.27 -29.43 9.51
N PRO A 23 -6.49 -29.93 8.29
CA PRO A 23 -6.76 -29.08 7.12
C PRO A 23 -8.22 -28.57 7.03
N VAL A 24 -9.00 -28.54 8.12
CA VAL A 24 -10.46 -28.29 8.03
C VAL A 24 -11.02 -27.33 9.08
N GLN A 25 -10.21 -26.80 10.00
CA GLN A 25 -10.73 -26.05 11.17
C GLN A 25 -10.10 -24.67 11.42
N GLU A 26 -9.68 -23.97 10.38
CA GLU A 26 -9.25 -22.56 10.44
C GLU A 26 -10.15 -21.68 9.55
N LYS A 27 -11.45 -21.95 9.53
CA LYS A 27 -12.41 -21.21 8.68
C LYS A 27 -13.56 -20.57 9.46
N LEU A 28 -13.45 -20.35 10.78
CA LEU A 28 -14.62 -19.86 11.53
C LEU A 28 -14.38 -18.84 12.66
N SER A 29 -13.22 -18.20 12.74
CA SER A 29 -13.00 -17.16 13.78
C SER A 29 -12.01 -16.04 13.43
N GLY A 30 -11.78 -15.76 12.13
CA GLY A 30 -10.91 -14.66 11.66
C GLY A 30 -11.42 -13.92 10.41
N LEU A 31 -12.62 -14.28 9.92
CA LEU A 31 -13.09 -13.94 8.58
C LEU A 31 -13.49 -12.47 8.29
N PRO A 32 -13.81 -11.56 9.24
CA PRO A 32 -14.17 -10.20 8.84
C PRO A 32 -12.94 -9.36 8.49
N CYS A 33 -11.85 -9.44 9.26
CA CYS A 33 -10.72 -8.52 9.11
C CYS A 33 -9.85 -8.81 7.88
N SER A 34 -9.59 -10.09 7.59
CA SER A 34 -8.81 -10.50 6.41
C SER A 34 -9.56 -10.23 5.11
N GLU A 35 -10.87 -10.51 5.09
CA GLU A 35 -11.74 -10.24 3.95
C GLU A 35 -11.88 -8.72 3.70
N ILE A 36 -12.02 -7.92 4.76
CA ILE A 36 -12.04 -6.45 4.64
C ILE A 36 -10.70 -5.92 4.12
N ALA A 37 -9.57 -6.44 4.62
CA ALA A 37 -8.23 -6.05 4.16
C ALA A 37 -8.02 -6.40 2.68
N SER A 38 -8.37 -7.62 2.27
CA SER A 38 -8.29 -8.07 0.88
C SER A 38 -9.18 -7.23 -0.04
N ARG A 39 -10.44 -7.02 0.36
CA ARG A 39 -11.38 -6.18 -0.40
C ARG A 39 -10.91 -4.74 -0.50
N ALA A 40 -10.38 -4.16 0.58
CA ALA A 40 -9.81 -2.82 0.55
C ALA A 40 -8.62 -2.76 -0.41
N PHE A 41 -7.69 -3.71 -0.35
CA PHE A 41 -6.56 -3.79 -1.27
C PHE A 41 -7.00 -3.88 -2.74
N THR A 42 -7.93 -4.78 -3.05
CA THR A 42 -8.47 -4.96 -4.40
C THR A 42 -9.24 -3.73 -4.86
N LEU A 43 -10.12 -3.17 -4.03
CA LEU A 43 -10.90 -1.97 -4.36
C LEU A 43 -10.00 -0.76 -4.54
N GLY A 44 -8.99 -0.59 -3.70
CA GLY A 44 -7.97 0.46 -3.85
C GLY A 44 -7.31 0.35 -5.21
N THR A 45 -6.67 -0.78 -5.49
CA THR A 45 -5.94 -1.01 -6.75
C THR A 45 -6.85 -0.89 -7.98
N ALA A 46 -8.05 -1.49 -7.92
CA ALA A 46 -9.03 -1.42 -8.99
C ALA A 46 -9.59 0.00 -9.19
N ALA A 47 -9.69 0.80 -8.12
CA ALA A 47 -10.11 2.19 -8.23
C ALA A 47 -9.03 3.04 -8.87
N VAL A 48 -7.74 2.84 -8.58
CA VAL A 48 -6.67 3.70 -9.11
C VAL A 48 -6.33 3.40 -10.57
N LEU A 49 -6.36 2.12 -10.96
CA LEU A 49 -6.06 1.66 -12.32
C LEU A 49 -6.77 2.45 -13.44
N PRO A 50 -8.10 2.65 -13.43
CA PRO A 50 -8.77 3.40 -14.49
C PRO A 50 -8.26 4.85 -14.58
N PHE A 51 -8.00 5.54 -13.47
CA PHE A 51 -7.45 6.90 -13.51
C PHE A 51 -6.09 6.94 -14.21
N TYR A 52 -5.19 6.01 -13.86
CA TYR A 52 -3.89 5.90 -14.50
C TYR A 52 -3.99 5.51 -15.98
N THR A 53 -4.91 4.60 -16.31
CA THR A 53 -5.15 4.18 -17.70
C THR A 53 -5.58 5.37 -18.54
N PHE A 54 -6.49 6.22 -18.04
CA PHE A 54 -6.88 7.46 -18.71
C PHE A 54 -5.72 8.46 -18.83
N MET A 55 -4.90 8.63 -17.80
CA MET A 55 -3.71 9.49 -17.83
C MET A 55 -2.68 9.05 -18.88
N VAL A 56 -2.49 7.74 -19.08
CA VAL A 56 -1.49 7.20 -20.01
C VAL A 56 -2.00 7.16 -21.45
N VAL A 57 -3.23 6.68 -21.67
CA VAL A 57 -3.81 6.47 -23.01
C VAL A 57 -4.24 7.79 -23.64
N ALA A 58 -4.86 8.69 -22.87
CA ALA A 58 -5.42 9.92 -23.38
C ALA A 58 -5.17 11.10 -22.43
N PRO A 59 -3.91 11.55 -22.27
CA PRO A 59 -3.57 12.63 -21.35
C PRO A 59 -4.23 13.96 -21.73
N GLN A 60 -4.48 14.25 -23.00
CA GLN A 60 -5.05 15.53 -23.44
C GLN A 60 -6.59 15.58 -23.51
N ALA A 61 -7.27 14.44 -23.30
CA ALA A 61 -8.72 14.37 -23.37
C ALA A 61 -9.40 15.22 -22.29
N GLU A 62 -10.51 15.89 -22.65
CA GLU A 62 -11.30 16.69 -21.71
C GLU A 62 -11.85 15.86 -20.55
N LEU A 63 -12.15 14.58 -20.80
CA LEU A 63 -12.59 13.63 -19.77
C LEU A 63 -11.49 13.42 -18.72
N THR A 64 -10.24 13.19 -19.13
CA THR A 64 -9.09 13.03 -18.22
C THR A 64 -8.87 14.31 -17.41
N LYS A 65 -8.92 15.48 -18.05
CA LYS A 65 -8.81 16.78 -17.37
C LYS A 65 -9.92 17.01 -16.34
N LYS A 66 -11.17 16.67 -16.68
CA LYS A 66 -12.34 16.81 -15.80
C LYS A 66 -12.32 15.81 -14.64
N LEU A 67 -11.83 14.60 -14.90
CA LEU A 67 -11.67 13.55 -13.90
C LEU A 67 -10.60 13.94 -12.87
N LEU A 68 -9.48 14.51 -13.34
CA LEU A 68 -8.38 14.97 -12.50
C LEU A 68 -8.62 16.33 -11.86
N SER A 69 -9.47 17.19 -12.42
CA SER A 69 -9.91 18.41 -11.75
C SER A 69 -10.83 18.12 -10.57
N SER A 70 -11.55 17.01 -10.62
CA SER A 70 -12.43 16.57 -9.54
C SER A 70 -11.61 16.04 -8.35
N SER A 71 -11.79 16.63 -7.17
CA SER A 71 -11.17 16.16 -5.93
C SER A 71 -11.88 14.96 -5.29
N ILE A 72 -13.04 14.57 -5.84
CA ILE A 72 -13.90 13.49 -5.33
C ILE A 72 -13.17 12.14 -5.15
N PRO A 73 -12.46 11.58 -6.15
CA PRO A 73 -11.80 10.27 -6.00
C PRO A 73 -10.76 10.25 -4.87
N TYR A 74 -10.04 11.36 -4.67
CA TYR A 74 -9.07 11.51 -3.59
C TYR A 74 -9.75 11.55 -2.22
N MET A 75 -10.88 12.25 -2.10
CA MET A 75 -11.64 12.29 -0.84
C MET A 75 -12.22 10.93 -0.49
N VAL A 76 -12.76 10.19 -1.48
CA VAL A 76 -13.32 8.85 -1.25
C VAL A 76 -12.23 7.88 -0.78
N LEU A 77 -11.07 7.86 -1.44
CA LEU A 77 -9.94 7.02 -1.03
C LEU A 77 -9.36 7.44 0.33
N GLY A 78 -9.32 8.75 0.62
CA GLY A 78 -8.88 9.27 1.91
C GLY A 78 -9.81 8.89 3.07
N VAL A 79 -11.13 8.91 2.85
CA VAL A 79 -12.12 8.43 3.82
C VAL A 79 -11.99 6.93 4.04
N LEU A 80 -11.79 6.16 2.95
CA LEU A 80 -11.55 4.71 3.04
C LEU A 80 -10.28 4.40 3.86
N TYR A 81 -9.20 5.15 3.63
CA TYR A 81 -7.98 5.06 4.44
C TYR A 81 -8.25 5.38 5.92
N ALA A 82 -8.92 6.49 6.22
CA ALA A 82 -9.22 6.88 7.60
C ALA A 82 -10.06 5.81 8.33
N TYR A 83 -11.00 5.18 7.62
CA TYR A 83 -11.80 4.08 8.14
C TYR A 83 -10.95 2.84 8.44
N LEU A 84 -10.08 2.42 7.52
CA LEU A 84 -9.17 1.28 7.73
C LEU A 84 -8.17 1.54 8.86
N LEU A 85 -7.65 2.77 8.94
CA LEU A 85 -6.75 3.20 9.99
C LEU A 85 -7.43 3.14 11.36
N TYR A 86 -8.67 3.64 11.46
CA TYR A 86 -9.46 3.56 12.69
C TYR A 86 -9.65 2.11 13.14
N LEU A 87 -10.01 1.20 12.23
CA LEU A 87 -10.16 -0.20 12.55
C LEU A 87 -8.83 -0.88 12.93
N SER A 88 -7.71 -0.45 12.32
CA SER A 88 -6.37 -0.96 12.63
C SER A 88 -5.86 -0.51 14.00
N TRP A 89 -6.49 0.50 14.60
CA TRP A 89 -6.06 1.10 15.86
C TRP A 89 -6.59 0.32 17.05
N THR A 90 -5.92 -0.79 17.38
CA THR A 90 -6.17 -1.52 18.64
C THR A 90 -5.22 -1.00 19.74
N PRO A 91 -5.63 -1.07 21.02
CA PRO A 91 -4.80 -0.59 22.13
C PRO A 91 -3.44 -1.31 22.21
N ASP A 92 -3.35 -2.55 21.73
CA ASP A 92 -2.08 -3.27 21.61
C ASP A 92 -1.18 -2.72 20.51
N THR A 93 -1.73 -2.30 19.35
CA THR A 93 -0.96 -1.64 18.28
C THR A 93 -0.42 -0.29 18.72
N ILE A 94 -1.22 0.49 19.46
CA ILE A 94 -0.80 1.79 20.03
C ILE A 94 0.32 1.58 21.03
N ARG A 95 0.18 0.59 21.92
CA ARG A 95 1.23 0.24 22.87
C ARG A 95 2.49 -0.21 22.16
N LEU A 96 2.42 -1.00 21.09
CA LEU A 96 3.60 -1.42 20.33
C LEU A 96 4.28 -0.25 19.58
N MET A 97 3.50 0.72 19.09
CA MET A 97 4.01 1.90 18.38
C MET A 97 4.70 2.91 19.32
N PHE A 98 4.24 2.99 20.58
CA PHE A 98 4.73 3.95 21.58
C PHE A 98 5.30 3.29 22.85
N ALA A 99 5.67 2.00 22.81
CA ALA A 99 6.19 1.27 23.97
C ALA A 99 7.60 1.73 24.41
N SER A 100 8.31 2.49 23.57
CA SER A 100 9.68 2.88 23.86
C SER A 100 9.71 4.05 24.86
N LYS A 101 10.75 4.05 25.70
CA LYS A 101 11.06 5.06 26.74
C LYS A 101 11.16 6.51 26.20
N TYR A 102 11.14 6.69 24.89
CA TYR A 102 11.32 7.96 24.17
C TYR A 102 10.21 8.31 23.16
N TRP A 103 9.06 7.61 23.17
CA TRP A 103 7.98 7.84 22.19
C TRP A 103 8.42 7.71 20.72
N LEU A 104 9.52 6.98 20.47
CA LEU A 104 10.01 6.73 19.12
C LEU A 104 9.50 5.36 18.64
N PRO A 105 8.92 5.29 17.44
CA PRO A 105 8.58 4.00 16.83
C PRO A 105 9.87 3.22 16.61
N GLU A 106 10.04 2.09 17.30
CA GLU A 106 11.16 1.19 17.02
C GLU A 106 10.89 0.42 15.73
N LEU A 107 11.92 0.24 14.89
CA LEU A 107 11.85 -0.58 13.67
C LEU A 107 11.16 -1.95 13.88
N PRO A 108 11.47 -2.72 14.93
CA PRO A 108 10.78 -3.99 15.21
C PRO A 108 9.30 -3.81 15.57
N GLY A 109 8.92 -2.71 16.23
CA GLY A 109 7.53 -2.39 16.52
C GLY A 109 6.73 -2.10 15.25
N ILE A 110 7.30 -1.29 14.35
CA ILE A 110 6.71 -1.02 13.03
C ILE A 110 6.58 -2.30 12.22
N ALA A 111 7.64 -3.11 12.13
CA ALA A 111 7.62 -4.37 11.39
C ALA A 111 6.51 -5.32 11.89
N LYS A 112 6.28 -5.36 13.21
CA LYS A 112 5.21 -6.15 13.82
C LYS A 112 3.82 -5.60 13.52
N MET A 113 3.67 -4.27 13.35
CA MET A 113 2.41 -3.67 12.92
C MET A 113 2.08 -3.99 11.46
N PHE A 114 3.07 -3.96 10.56
CA PHE A 114 2.92 -4.30 9.15
C PHE A 114 2.68 -5.81 8.91
N ALA A 115 2.93 -6.66 9.91
CA ALA A 115 2.56 -8.08 9.86
C ALA A 115 1.04 -8.31 9.93
N SER A 116 0.26 -7.32 10.37
CA SER A 116 -1.20 -7.38 10.36
C SER A 116 -1.76 -6.98 8.99
N GLU A 117 -2.63 -7.82 8.42
CA GLU A 117 -3.25 -7.60 7.11
C GLU A 117 -4.02 -6.28 7.03
N MET A 118 -4.66 -5.85 8.14
CA MET A 118 -5.38 -4.57 8.18
C MET A 118 -4.46 -3.36 8.14
N THR A 119 -3.35 -3.38 8.88
CA THR A 119 -2.37 -2.30 8.85
C THR A 119 -1.72 -2.21 7.48
N LEU A 120 -1.40 -3.36 6.88
CA LEU A 120 -0.83 -3.45 5.55
C LEU A 120 -1.79 -2.91 4.48
N ALA A 121 -3.07 -3.30 4.53
CA ALA A 121 -4.09 -2.78 3.63
C ALA A 121 -4.25 -1.26 3.78
N SER A 122 -4.27 -0.74 5.01
CA SER A 122 -4.32 0.70 5.28
C SER A 122 -3.10 1.43 4.69
N ALA A 123 -1.89 0.93 4.93
CA ALA A 123 -0.66 1.49 4.39
C ALA A 123 -0.63 1.43 2.85
N TRP A 124 -1.18 0.38 2.25
CA TRP A 124 -1.30 0.26 0.80
C TRP A 124 -2.24 1.32 0.22
N ILE A 125 -3.43 1.52 0.81
CA ILE A 125 -4.34 2.59 0.38
C ILE A 125 -3.68 3.96 0.56
N HIS A 126 -2.97 4.17 1.67
CA HIS A 126 -2.22 5.40 1.90
C HIS A 126 -1.22 5.69 0.77
N LEU A 127 -0.43 4.68 0.40
CA LEU A 127 0.53 4.78 -0.71
C LEU A 127 -0.19 5.09 -2.03
N LEU A 128 -1.24 4.35 -2.37
CA LEU A 128 -2.04 4.58 -3.58
C LEU A 128 -2.63 5.99 -3.68
N VAL A 129 -3.11 6.55 -2.55
CA VAL A 129 -3.65 7.91 -2.49
C VAL A 129 -2.57 8.95 -2.77
N VAL A 130 -1.40 8.80 -2.15
CA VAL A 130 -0.27 9.72 -2.32
C VAL A 130 0.28 9.64 -3.74
N ASP A 131 0.40 8.43 -4.30
CA ASP A 131 0.87 8.20 -5.67
C ASP A 131 -0.08 8.84 -6.69
N LEU A 132 -1.40 8.66 -6.54
CA LEU A 132 -2.38 9.30 -7.42
C LEU A 132 -2.35 10.83 -7.30
N PHE A 133 -2.11 11.35 -6.09
CA PHE A 133 -1.99 12.79 -5.85
C PHE A 133 -0.72 13.37 -6.50
N ALA A 134 0.42 12.70 -6.37
CA ALA A 134 1.65 13.09 -7.04
C ALA A 134 1.53 12.99 -8.57
N ALA A 135 0.91 11.92 -9.09
CA ALA A 135 0.63 11.78 -10.52
C ALA A 135 -0.23 12.92 -11.06
N ARG A 136 -1.21 13.41 -10.28
CA ARG A 136 -2.02 14.59 -10.61
C ARG A 136 -1.18 15.86 -10.71
N GLN A 137 -0.26 16.09 -9.76
CA GLN A 137 0.63 17.25 -9.80
C GLN A 137 1.53 17.20 -11.03
N VAL A 138 2.19 16.06 -11.27
CA VAL A 138 3.01 15.82 -12.46
C VAL A 138 2.21 16.00 -13.75
N TYR A 139 0.93 15.61 -13.76
CA TYR A 139 0.04 15.81 -14.89
C TYR A 139 -0.25 17.29 -15.15
N TYR A 140 -0.54 18.09 -14.13
CA TYR A 140 -0.76 19.53 -14.31
C TYR A 140 0.50 20.25 -14.78
N ASP A 141 1.66 19.92 -14.20
CA ASP A 141 2.95 20.48 -14.60
C ASP A 141 3.30 20.07 -16.05
N GLY A 142 3.09 18.80 -16.40
CA GLY A 142 3.31 18.29 -17.76
C GLY A 142 2.38 18.92 -18.80
N LEU A 143 1.15 19.25 -18.43
CA LEU A 143 0.20 19.95 -19.31
C LEU A 143 0.60 21.43 -19.54
N GLN A 144 1.14 22.11 -18.53
CA GLN A 144 1.60 23.49 -18.64
C GLN A 144 2.87 23.60 -19.49
N GLU A 145 3.80 22.67 -19.34
CA GLU A 145 5.10 22.71 -20.03
C GLU A 145 5.17 21.82 -21.29
N ASN A 146 4.06 21.19 -21.68
CA ASN A 146 3.95 20.33 -22.87
C ASN A 146 4.98 19.18 -22.88
N ILE A 147 5.22 18.59 -21.71
CA ILE A 147 6.20 17.50 -21.51
C ILE A 147 5.48 16.15 -21.61
N GLU A 148 6.19 15.12 -22.09
CA GLU A 148 5.72 13.73 -22.12
C GLU A 148 5.43 13.19 -20.71
N ILE A 149 4.15 13.17 -20.34
CA ILE A 149 3.66 12.83 -18.98
C ILE A 149 3.62 11.31 -18.73
N ARG A 150 3.66 10.50 -19.80
CA ARG A 150 3.41 9.04 -19.77
C ARG A 150 4.43 8.27 -18.92
N HIS A 151 5.71 8.61 -19.05
CA HIS A 151 6.79 7.95 -18.32
C HIS A 151 6.79 8.32 -16.83
N SER A 152 6.62 9.61 -16.51
CA SER A 152 6.60 10.08 -15.13
C SER A 152 5.37 9.58 -14.35
N VAL A 153 4.19 9.52 -14.98
CA VAL A 153 2.97 8.97 -14.38
C VAL A 153 3.10 7.47 -14.11
N SER A 154 3.68 6.71 -15.04
CA SER A 154 3.93 5.28 -14.85
C SER A 154 4.93 5.02 -13.72
N LEU A 155 5.97 5.85 -13.59
CA LEU A 155 6.93 5.78 -12.48
C LEU A 155 6.31 6.22 -11.16
N CYS A 156 5.37 7.15 -11.17
CA CYS A 156 4.69 7.62 -9.97
C CYS A 156 3.79 6.55 -9.33
N LEU A 157 3.23 5.64 -10.15
CA LEU A 157 2.44 4.49 -9.68
C LEU A 157 3.29 3.42 -8.97
N LEU A 158 4.57 3.29 -9.34
CA LEU A 158 5.47 2.27 -8.79
C LEU A 158 6.33 2.83 -7.65
N PHE A 159 6.81 4.07 -7.80
CA PHE A 159 7.70 4.74 -6.88
C PHE A 159 7.47 6.26 -6.97
N CYS A 160 6.51 6.79 -6.21
CA CYS A 160 6.21 8.23 -6.14
C CYS A 160 7.45 9.17 -6.14
N PRO A 161 8.46 9.00 -5.26
CA PRO A 161 9.63 9.89 -5.26
C PRO A 161 10.47 9.78 -6.55
N ILE A 162 10.54 8.60 -7.16
CA ILE A 162 11.25 8.39 -8.42
C ILE A 162 10.48 9.01 -9.59
N GLY A 163 9.14 8.93 -9.58
CA GLY A 163 8.28 9.57 -10.56
C GLY A 163 8.44 11.10 -10.59
N ILE A 164 8.45 11.73 -9.41
CA ILE A 164 8.70 13.17 -9.27
C ILE A 164 10.12 13.52 -9.75
N LEU A 165 11.13 12.77 -9.32
CA LEU A 165 12.51 13.00 -9.74
C LEU A 165 12.66 12.88 -11.26
N SER A 166 12.07 11.85 -11.87
CA SER A 166 12.05 11.67 -13.32
C SER A 166 11.41 12.87 -14.02
N HIS A 167 10.28 13.38 -13.52
CA HIS A 167 9.64 14.57 -14.07
C HIS A 167 10.56 15.79 -14.02
N PHE A 168 11.24 16.02 -12.89
CA PHE A 168 12.21 17.10 -12.74
C PHE A 168 13.39 16.97 -13.72
N ILE A 169 13.92 15.75 -13.91
CA ILE A 169 14.99 15.48 -14.88
C ILE A 169 14.50 15.79 -16.30
N THR A 170 13.32 15.29 -16.69
CA THR A 170 12.76 15.55 -18.01
C THR A 170 12.52 17.04 -18.24
N LYS A 171 11.99 17.75 -17.23
CA LYS A 171 11.80 19.20 -17.26
C LYS A 171 13.11 19.96 -17.42
N ALA A 172 14.15 19.59 -16.67
CA ALA A 172 15.48 20.19 -16.79
C ALA A 172 16.08 19.98 -18.20
N LEU A 173 15.93 18.78 -18.77
CA LEU A 173 16.43 18.46 -20.11
C LEU A 173 15.68 19.24 -21.20
N THR A 174 14.36 19.32 -21.14
CA THR A 174 13.56 20.09 -22.11
C THR A 174 13.89 21.58 -22.06
N ARG A 175 14.00 22.16 -20.85
CA ARG A 175 14.34 23.58 -20.67
C ARG A 175 15.75 23.91 -21.14
N SER A 176 16.70 23.00 -21.01
CA SER A 176 18.09 23.20 -21.48
C SER A 176 18.22 23.24 -23.02
N ARG A 177 17.19 22.77 -23.73
CA ARG A 177 17.20 22.63 -25.19
C ARG A 177 16.48 23.77 -25.93
N THR A 178 15.85 24.69 -25.19
CA THR A 178 15.29 25.98 -25.64
C THR A 178 16.17 27.12 -25.16
#